data_AF-A0A1H5QCF4-F1
#
_entry.id   AF-A0A1H5QCF4-F1
#
_cell.length_a   1.000
_cell.length_b   1.000
_cell.length_c   1.000
_cell.angle_alpha   90.00
_cell.angle_beta   90.00
_cell.angle_gamma   90.00
#
_symmetry.space_group_name_H-M   'P 1'
#
loop_
_entity.id
_entity.type
_entity.pdbx_description
1 polymer ?
#
loop_
_entity_poly.entity_id
_entity_poly.type
_entity_poly.pdbx_seq_one_letter_code
_entity_poly.pdbx_strand_id
1 'polypeptide(L)'
;MAEPTEQDPVDQFAARLRELRLRAGEPSVSRLVALTRRQGRRMEMTRSTIQDKLSGHTTPKLEHVLALVKACVEHAESLGRPLPADTIDEQDWRERWAVLQRALAGPRRDGIRATHAVAEIGSESPAPRQDRTDDTVSVPTIFRRVGVELARRLIHDENGDPVGWCQDLTKNHAATALSTAYGLKTMLVVEEPYVDLGAVTHSLLRMRTSSGAWVGPSSAVRPEVTATVLDALFRVGTPMPVDSALALIERSVDAFTATRPFLLATVLRTVARLRPDAPLATRLVNDLLAARLNFDGMALWPEKVEPGLASPRPSAAHTALAVAALRAAHADHRADVREAIDQSTPWLLDTNWAYDGAAEEITRRRQDGQGLTRAFIRHFTPAWVLMALPETPGRLQGAVEALWSRYEPRRGLWAWGNGDLPVWMTLDAVTALRAVALSSAPRLGHRTLSGPVRPAAVDRPSG
;
A
#
# COMPACT_ATOMS: atom_id res chain seq x y z
N MET A 1 -12.70 -21.41 -28.70
CA MET A 1 -11.24 -21.48 -28.63
C MET A 1 -10.78 -20.32 -27.76
N ALA A 2 -10.26 -20.60 -26.57
CA ALA A 2 -9.73 -19.56 -25.68
C ALA A 2 -8.38 -19.07 -26.24
N GLU A 3 -8.23 -17.77 -26.43
CA GLU A 3 -6.93 -17.18 -26.74
C GLU A 3 -5.94 -17.48 -25.60
N PRO A 4 -4.70 -17.88 -25.89
CA PRO A 4 -3.70 -18.14 -24.86
C PRO A 4 -3.42 -16.84 -24.10
N THR A 5 -3.69 -16.84 -22.79
CA THR A 5 -3.38 -15.74 -21.90
C THR A 5 -1.89 -15.42 -21.99
N GLU A 6 -1.56 -14.21 -22.43
CA GLU A 6 -0.20 -13.69 -22.51
C GLU A 6 0.40 -13.66 -21.09
N GLN A 7 1.21 -14.66 -20.75
CA GLN A 7 1.82 -14.80 -19.42
C GLN A 7 2.78 -13.63 -19.14
N ASP A 8 2.85 -13.15 -17.90
CA ASP A 8 3.80 -12.09 -17.49
C ASP A 8 5.23 -12.48 -17.90
N PRO A 9 5.99 -11.62 -18.62
CA PRO A 9 7.37 -11.92 -19.00
C PRO A 9 8.28 -12.24 -17.79
N VAL A 10 8.02 -11.70 -16.60
CA VAL A 10 8.75 -12.04 -15.37
C VAL A 10 8.42 -13.46 -14.92
N ASP A 11 7.15 -13.86 -14.95
CA ASP A 11 6.71 -15.22 -14.60
C ASP A 11 7.23 -16.26 -15.59
N GLN A 12 7.24 -15.94 -16.88
CA GLN A 12 7.84 -16.79 -17.91
C GLN A 12 9.33 -16.99 -17.65
N PHE A 13 10.05 -15.92 -17.30
CA PHE A 13 11.47 -15.98 -16.98
C PHE A 13 11.73 -16.78 -15.69
N ALA A 14 10.90 -16.59 -14.65
CA ALA A 14 10.97 -17.34 -13.41
C ALA A 14 10.64 -18.83 -13.60
N ALA A 15 9.70 -19.17 -14.50
CA ALA A 15 9.42 -20.55 -14.89
C ALA A 15 10.65 -21.24 -15.50
N ARG A 16 11.39 -20.54 -16.36
CA ARG A 16 12.65 -21.06 -16.94
C ARG A 16 13.73 -21.28 -15.89
N LEU A 17 13.87 -20.38 -14.91
CA LEU A 17 14.79 -20.58 -13.78
C LEU A 17 14.40 -21.78 -12.91
N ARG A 18 13.09 -22.00 -12.70
CA ARG A 18 12.58 -23.19 -11.99
C ARG A 18 12.83 -24.47 -12.78
N GLU A 19 12.66 -24.45 -14.10
CA GLU A 19 12.98 -25.59 -14.97
C GLU A 19 14.47 -25.94 -14.91
N LEU A 20 15.35 -24.95 -14.98
CA LEU A 20 16.80 -25.15 -14.80
C LEU A 20 17.10 -25.81 -13.44
N ARG A 21 16.48 -25.32 -12.37
CA ARG A 21 16.63 -25.88 -11.02
C ARG A 21 16.17 -27.34 -10.97
N LEU A 22 15.06 -27.69 -11.62
CA LEU A 22 14.57 -29.08 -11.68
C LEU A 22 15.57 -29.97 -12.43
N ARG A 23 16.06 -29.54 -13.60
CA ARG A 23 17.07 -30.29 -14.37
C ARG A 23 18.38 -30.49 -13.60
N ALA A 24 18.74 -29.53 -12.73
CA ALA A 24 19.93 -29.60 -11.89
C ALA A 24 19.82 -30.56 -10.69
N GLY A 25 18.72 -31.31 -10.54
CA GLY A 25 18.50 -32.19 -9.38
C GLY A 25 17.80 -31.50 -8.21
N GLU A 26 17.11 -30.40 -8.47
CA GLU A 26 16.28 -29.66 -7.51
C GLU A 26 17.03 -29.20 -6.22
N PRO A 27 18.16 -28.47 -6.33
CA PRO A 27 18.88 -27.99 -5.16
C PRO A 27 17.95 -27.19 -4.23
N SER A 28 18.08 -27.42 -2.93
CA SER A 28 17.35 -26.62 -1.94
C SER A 28 17.78 -25.15 -1.99
N VAL A 29 16.91 -24.23 -1.58
CA VAL A 29 17.27 -22.79 -1.55
C VAL A 29 18.51 -22.55 -0.67
N SER A 30 18.61 -23.24 0.48
CA SER A 30 19.80 -23.16 1.34
C SER A 30 21.08 -23.64 0.64
N ARG A 31 20.98 -24.66 -0.21
CA ARG A 31 22.11 -25.13 -1.04
C ARG A 31 22.50 -24.07 -2.08
N LEU A 32 21.53 -23.43 -2.74
CA LEU A 32 21.79 -22.35 -3.69
C LEU A 32 22.45 -21.12 -3.02
N VAL A 33 22.05 -20.76 -1.79
CA VAL A 33 22.73 -19.70 -1.01
C VAL A 33 24.20 -20.05 -0.77
N ALA A 34 24.48 -21.30 -0.37
CA ALA A 34 25.86 -21.73 -0.13
C ALA A 34 26.71 -21.71 -1.42
N LEU A 35 26.14 -22.11 -2.55
CA LEU A 35 26.82 -22.14 -3.85
C LEU A 35 27.06 -20.72 -4.39
N THR A 36 26.06 -19.84 -4.34
CA THR A 36 26.21 -18.44 -4.77
C THR A 36 27.24 -17.68 -3.93
N ARG A 37 27.32 -17.94 -2.61
CA ARG A 37 28.37 -17.39 -1.74
C ARG A 37 29.79 -17.79 -2.19
N ARG A 38 30.00 -19.03 -2.64
CA ARG A 38 31.31 -19.52 -3.13
C ARG A 38 31.76 -18.83 -4.41
N GLN A 39 30.83 -18.26 -5.17
CA GLN A 39 31.12 -17.55 -6.42
C GLN A 39 31.66 -16.12 -6.19
N GLY A 40 31.71 -15.65 -4.93
CA GLY A 40 32.26 -14.35 -4.54
C GLY A 40 31.20 -13.36 -4.06
N ARG A 41 31.64 -12.30 -3.34
CA ARG A 41 30.75 -11.34 -2.69
C ARG A 41 29.75 -10.64 -3.62
N ARG A 42 30.09 -10.45 -4.89
CA ARG A 42 29.19 -9.83 -5.89
C ARG A 42 28.08 -10.77 -6.39
N MET A 43 28.27 -12.08 -6.23
CA MET A 43 27.35 -13.11 -6.70
C MET A 43 26.57 -13.76 -5.54
N GLU A 44 26.87 -13.40 -4.29
CA GLU A 44 26.18 -13.92 -3.11
C GLU A 44 24.72 -13.44 -3.09
N MET A 45 23.80 -14.40 -2.97
CA MET A 45 22.37 -14.12 -2.87
C MET A 45 21.83 -14.62 -1.53
N THR A 46 20.96 -13.82 -0.91
CA THR A 46 20.25 -14.24 0.30
C THR A 46 19.11 -15.21 -0.04
N ARG A 47 18.63 -15.95 0.97
CA ARG A 47 17.51 -16.90 0.82
C ARG A 47 16.27 -16.23 0.21
N SER A 48 15.90 -15.05 0.71
CA SER A 48 14.73 -14.31 0.21
C SER A 48 14.92 -13.89 -1.25
N THR A 49 16.10 -13.36 -1.60
CA THR A 49 16.40 -12.97 -2.99
C THR A 49 16.25 -14.14 -3.96
N ILE A 50 16.75 -15.33 -3.61
CA ILE A 50 16.62 -16.53 -4.45
C ILE A 50 15.15 -16.92 -4.59
N GLN A 51 14.39 -16.93 -3.49
CA GLN A 51 12.96 -17.25 -3.53
C GLN A 51 12.18 -16.25 -4.37
N ASP A 52 12.47 -14.96 -4.27
CA ASP A 52 11.79 -13.92 -5.05
C ASP A 52 12.06 -14.06 -6.55
N LYS A 53 13.27 -14.49 -6.95
CA LYS A 53 13.59 -14.73 -8.38
C LYS A 53 12.95 -15.99 -8.92
N LEU A 54 12.91 -17.07 -8.13
CA LEU A 54 12.28 -18.33 -8.55
C LEU A 54 10.75 -18.23 -8.59
N SER A 55 10.16 -17.38 -7.75
CA SER A 55 8.71 -17.17 -7.67
C SER A 55 8.18 -16.09 -8.63
N GLY A 56 9.04 -15.38 -9.35
CA GLY A 56 8.61 -14.29 -10.26
C GLY A 56 8.19 -13.00 -9.56
N HIS A 57 8.42 -12.87 -8.24
CA HIS A 57 7.99 -11.69 -7.48
C HIS A 57 8.75 -10.41 -7.85
N THR A 58 9.98 -10.55 -8.36
CA THR A 58 10.83 -9.40 -8.68
C THR A 58 11.67 -9.66 -9.93
N THR A 59 11.81 -8.65 -10.78
CA THR A 59 12.67 -8.70 -11.97
C THR A 59 14.11 -9.06 -11.58
N PRO A 60 14.71 -10.14 -12.13
CA PRO A 60 16.09 -10.49 -11.84
C PRO A 60 17.06 -9.50 -12.51
N LYS A 61 18.11 -9.13 -11.77
CA LYS A 61 19.29 -8.49 -12.37
C LYS A 61 20.11 -9.54 -13.09
N LEU A 62 20.86 -9.15 -14.13
CA LEU A 62 21.68 -10.08 -14.89
C LEU A 62 22.66 -10.86 -14.00
N GLU A 63 23.31 -10.19 -13.05
CA GLU A 63 24.21 -10.82 -12.06
C GLU A 63 23.55 -11.95 -11.27
N HIS A 64 22.29 -11.78 -10.86
CA HIS A 64 21.53 -12.79 -10.13
C HIS A 64 21.16 -13.99 -11.01
N VAL A 65 20.82 -13.73 -12.28
CA VAL A 65 20.54 -14.82 -13.25
C VAL A 65 21.78 -15.68 -13.41
N LEU A 66 22.92 -15.07 -13.70
CA LEU A 66 24.18 -15.78 -13.92
C LEU A 66 24.65 -16.53 -12.67
N ALA A 67 24.50 -15.92 -11.48
CA ALA A 67 24.82 -16.59 -10.22
C ALA A 67 23.98 -17.84 -9.96
N LEU A 68 22.67 -17.77 -10.24
CA LEU A 68 21.76 -18.91 -10.10
C LEU A 68 22.04 -20.01 -11.12
N VAL A 69 22.34 -19.64 -12.37
CA VAL A 69 22.71 -20.60 -13.42
C VAL A 69 23.97 -21.35 -13.00
N LYS A 70 25.04 -20.63 -12.64
CA LYS A 70 26.30 -21.21 -12.19
C LYS A 70 26.13 -22.10 -10.96
N ALA A 71 25.29 -21.70 -10.00
CA ALA A 71 24.98 -22.52 -8.82
C ALA A 71 24.25 -23.82 -9.20
N CYS A 72 23.35 -23.80 -10.19
CA CYS A 72 22.68 -25.00 -10.67
C CYS A 72 23.66 -25.94 -11.39
N VAL A 73 24.60 -25.41 -12.19
CA VAL A 73 25.65 -26.21 -12.85
C VAL A 73 26.53 -26.91 -11.81
N GLU A 74 27.08 -26.18 -10.84
CA GLU A 74 27.95 -26.74 -9.79
C GLU A 74 27.23 -27.83 -8.99
N HIS A 75 25.93 -27.66 -8.74
CA HIS A 75 25.15 -28.70 -8.06
C HIS A 75 24.97 -29.95 -8.92
N ALA A 76 24.63 -29.80 -10.20
CA ALA A 76 24.42 -30.91 -11.12
C ALA A 76 25.72 -31.73 -11.33
N GLU A 77 26.86 -31.04 -11.45
CA GLU A 77 28.19 -31.64 -11.47
C GLU A 77 28.49 -32.43 -10.19
N SER A 78 28.16 -31.87 -9.02
CA SER A 78 28.34 -32.56 -7.74
C SER A 78 27.52 -33.85 -7.59
N LEU A 79 26.48 -34.02 -8.41
CA LEU A 79 25.65 -35.23 -8.49
C LEU A 79 26.08 -36.19 -9.62
N GLY A 80 27.15 -35.87 -10.36
CA GLY A 80 27.59 -36.64 -11.53
C GLY A 80 26.61 -36.58 -12.72
N ARG A 81 25.78 -35.53 -12.78
CA ARG A 81 24.75 -35.33 -13.81
C ARG A 81 24.95 -33.97 -14.49
N PRO A 82 25.98 -33.81 -15.35
CA PRO A 82 26.22 -32.53 -16.01
C PRO A 82 25.02 -32.10 -16.84
N LEU A 83 24.68 -30.82 -16.78
CA LEU A 83 23.60 -30.24 -17.57
C LEU A 83 24.03 -30.14 -19.05
N PRO A 84 23.09 -30.29 -20.01
CA PRO A 84 23.36 -30.04 -21.42
C PRO A 84 23.92 -28.64 -21.68
N ALA A 85 24.89 -28.53 -22.60
CA ALA A 85 25.63 -27.30 -22.87
C ALA A 85 24.73 -26.13 -23.33
N ASP A 86 23.67 -26.44 -24.08
CA ASP A 86 22.64 -25.50 -24.54
C ASP A 86 21.79 -24.92 -23.40
N THR A 87 21.68 -25.63 -22.28
CA THR A 87 20.89 -25.21 -21.12
C THR A 87 21.67 -24.24 -20.21
N ILE A 88 23.00 -24.25 -20.30
CA ILE A 88 23.91 -23.50 -19.42
C ILE A 88 24.67 -22.39 -20.14
N ASP A 89 24.39 -22.17 -21.42
CA ASP A 89 25.03 -21.13 -22.23
C ASP A 89 24.75 -19.73 -21.64
N GLU A 90 25.82 -19.08 -21.19
CA GLU A 90 25.76 -17.75 -20.58
C GLU A 90 25.19 -16.71 -21.54
N GLN A 91 25.49 -16.84 -22.84
CA GLN A 91 25.04 -15.90 -23.87
C GLN A 91 23.53 -16.01 -24.09
N ASP A 92 22.97 -17.23 -24.13
CA ASP A 92 21.53 -17.46 -24.22
C ASP A 92 20.80 -16.86 -23.00
N TRP A 93 21.33 -17.03 -21.79
CA TRP A 93 20.75 -16.42 -20.58
C TRP A 93 20.80 -14.88 -20.61
N ARG A 94 21.87 -14.28 -21.14
CA ARG A 94 21.98 -12.82 -21.36
C ARG A 94 20.95 -12.32 -22.37
N GLU A 95 20.76 -13.04 -23.48
CA GLU A 95 19.80 -12.70 -24.52
C GLU A 95 18.36 -12.79 -24.03
N ARG A 96 18.02 -13.86 -23.31
CA ARG A 96 16.71 -14.02 -22.64
C ARG A 96 16.45 -12.90 -21.65
N TRP A 97 17.45 -12.52 -20.87
CA TRP A 97 17.34 -11.40 -19.94
C TRP A 97 17.15 -10.06 -20.69
N ALA A 98 17.83 -9.85 -21.82
CA ALA A 98 17.63 -8.66 -22.65
C ALA A 98 16.24 -8.61 -23.31
N VAL A 99 15.65 -9.76 -23.68
CA VAL A 99 14.25 -9.85 -24.11
C VAL A 99 13.31 -9.46 -22.97
N LEU A 100 13.53 -9.97 -21.76
CA LEU A 100 12.78 -9.57 -20.56
C LEU A 100 12.86 -8.05 -20.33
N GLN A 101 14.06 -7.46 -20.37
CA GLN A 101 14.22 -6.01 -20.19
C GLN A 101 13.50 -5.20 -21.28
N ARG A 102 13.54 -5.65 -22.54
CA ARG A 102 12.81 -4.99 -23.64
C ARG A 102 11.29 -5.09 -23.46
N ALA A 103 10.79 -6.25 -23.04
CA ALA A 103 9.38 -6.43 -22.72
C ALA A 103 8.93 -5.52 -21.56
N LEU A 104 9.78 -5.37 -20.54
CA LEU A 104 9.55 -4.45 -19.42
C LEU A 104 9.69 -2.96 -19.81
N ALA A 105 10.46 -2.66 -20.86
CA ALA A 105 10.68 -1.30 -21.38
C ALA A 105 9.64 -0.87 -22.45
N GLY A 106 8.64 -1.71 -22.76
CA GLY A 106 7.48 -1.35 -23.60
C GLY A 106 6.74 -0.09 -23.10
N PRO A 107 5.82 0.51 -23.88
CA PRO A 107 5.56 1.95 -24.01
C PRO A 107 5.24 2.67 -22.68
N ARG A 108 6.29 2.90 -21.89
CA ARG A 108 6.28 3.61 -20.60
C ARG A 108 6.80 5.04 -20.72
N ARG A 109 7.22 5.46 -21.93
CA ARG A 109 7.81 6.79 -22.19
C ARG A 109 6.82 7.91 -22.53
N ASP A 110 5.57 7.59 -22.85
CA ASP A 110 4.56 8.62 -23.14
C ASP A 110 3.95 9.20 -21.84
N GLY A 111 3.93 8.43 -20.74
CA GLY A 111 3.45 8.89 -19.45
C GLY A 111 4.36 9.90 -18.72
N ILE A 112 5.67 9.90 -19.02
CA ILE A 112 6.65 10.79 -18.37
C ILE A 112 6.54 12.23 -18.90
N ARG A 113 6.05 12.43 -20.13
CA ARG A 113 5.79 13.79 -20.67
C ARG A 113 4.60 14.47 -20.00
N ALA A 114 3.59 13.71 -19.56
CA ALA A 114 2.43 14.26 -18.83
C ALA A 114 2.81 14.72 -17.40
N THR A 115 3.84 14.13 -16.80
CA THR A 115 4.31 14.48 -15.45
C THR A 115 4.93 15.89 -15.38
N HIS A 116 5.54 16.37 -16.48
CA HIS A 116 6.10 17.72 -16.53
C HIS A 116 5.03 18.82 -16.56
N ALA A 117 3.82 18.55 -17.09
CA ALA A 117 2.73 19.53 -17.13
C ALA A 117 2.08 19.78 -15.77
N VAL A 118 2.09 18.78 -14.87
CA VAL A 118 1.52 18.91 -13.51
C VAL A 118 2.41 19.78 -12.60
N ALA A 119 3.72 19.87 -12.89
CA ALA A 119 4.65 20.72 -12.16
C ALA A 119 4.60 22.20 -12.58
N GLU A 120 4.02 22.53 -13.74
CA GLU A 120 4.03 23.90 -14.29
C GLU A 120 2.76 24.73 -14.02
N ILE A 121 1.70 24.17 -13.41
CA ILE A 121 0.45 24.92 -13.09
C ILE A 121 0.58 25.69 -11.76
N GLY A 122 1.66 26.48 -11.64
CA GLY A 122 1.92 27.38 -10.50
C GLY A 122 2.36 28.79 -10.90
N SER A 123 2.62 29.06 -12.18
CA SER A 123 3.06 30.39 -12.63
C SER A 123 2.43 30.79 -13.97
N GLU A 124 1.65 31.86 -13.88
CA GLU A 124 1.28 32.81 -14.94
C GLU A 124 0.05 32.51 -15.83
N SER A 125 -0.62 33.62 -16.13
CA SER A 125 -1.88 33.83 -16.83
C SER A 125 -1.68 35.09 -17.68
N PRO A 126 -2.43 35.38 -18.76
CA PRO A 126 -2.89 34.50 -19.84
C PRO A 126 -2.54 35.06 -21.24
N ALA A 127 -2.40 34.20 -22.26
CA ALA A 127 -2.62 34.58 -23.66
C ALA A 127 -3.10 33.35 -24.48
N PRO A 128 -3.92 33.54 -25.55
CA PRO A 128 -4.78 32.47 -26.04
C PRO A 128 -4.23 31.74 -27.28
N ARG A 129 -4.73 30.50 -27.44
CA ARG A 129 -4.73 29.61 -28.62
C ARG A 129 -3.42 28.86 -28.93
N GLN A 130 -3.46 27.55 -28.73
CA GLN A 130 -3.60 26.61 -29.85
C GLN A 130 -4.08 25.23 -29.36
N ASP A 131 -5.00 24.69 -30.14
CA ASP A 131 -5.74 23.44 -29.96
C ASP A 131 -4.77 22.24 -30.09
N ARG A 132 -4.15 21.87 -28.97
CA ARG A 132 -3.60 20.53 -28.77
C ARG A 132 -4.53 19.86 -27.79
N THR A 133 -5.26 18.84 -28.24
CA THR A 133 -5.93 17.88 -27.37
C THR A 133 -4.85 17.09 -26.63
N ASP A 134 -4.32 17.69 -25.59
CA ASP A 134 -3.45 17.08 -24.61
C ASP A 134 -4.37 16.25 -23.71
N ASP A 135 -4.47 14.94 -24.00
CA ASP A 135 -5.22 13.95 -23.21
C ASP A 135 -4.53 13.73 -21.85
N THR A 136 -4.41 14.80 -21.07
CA THR A 136 -4.00 14.73 -19.68
C THR A 136 -5.17 14.15 -18.89
N VAL A 137 -5.05 12.87 -18.52
CA VAL A 137 -6.09 12.20 -17.73
C VAL A 137 -6.16 12.85 -16.36
N SER A 138 -7.22 13.61 -16.10
CA SER A 138 -7.41 14.32 -14.83
C SER A 138 -7.68 13.35 -13.67
N VAL A 139 -7.33 13.73 -12.43
CA VAL A 139 -7.61 12.93 -11.23
C VAL A 139 -9.09 12.53 -11.11
N PRO A 140 -10.08 13.42 -11.38
CA PRO A 140 -11.49 13.03 -11.43
C PRO A 140 -11.79 11.94 -12.46
N THR A 141 -11.16 11.98 -13.64
CA THR A 141 -11.33 10.94 -14.68
C THR A 141 -10.77 9.60 -14.21
N ILE A 142 -9.63 9.62 -13.51
CA ILE A 142 -9.06 8.43 -12.88
C ILE A 142 -9.99 7.88 -11.80
N PHE A 143 -10.54 8.73 -10.94
CA PHE A 143 -11.46 8.31 -9.86
C PHE A 143 -12.74 7.69 -10.41
N ARG A 144 -13.31 8.28 -11.46
CA ARG A 144 -14.44 7.70 -12.20
C ARG A 144 -14.10 6.30 -12.72
N ARG A 145 -12.93 6.15 -13.35
CA ARG A 145 -12.48 4.86 -13.89
C ARG A 145 -12.29 3.82 -12.79
N VAL A 146 -11.70 4.20 -11.66
CA VAL A 146 -11.54 3.33 -10.49
C VAL A 146 -12.89 2.83 -9.99
N GLY A 147 -13.87 3.72 -9.85
CA GLY A 147 -15.20 3.33 -9.37
C GLY A 147 -15.92 2.38 -10.33
N VAL A 148 -15.88 2.64 -11.63
CA VAL A 148 -16.43 1.72 -12.65
C VAL A 148 -15.75 0.35 -12.58
N GLU A 149 -14.43 0.32 -12.53
CA GLU A 149 -13.65 -0.92 -12.54
C GLU A 149 -13.79 -1.72 -11.24
N LEU A 150 -13.96 -1.05 -10.09
CA LEU A 150 -14.29 -1.73 -8.84
C LEU A 150 -15.72 -2.27 -8.84
N ALA A 151 -16.69 -1.51 -9.35
CA ALA A 151 -18.08 -1.97 -9.43
C ALA A 151 -18.20 -3.22 -10.30
N ARG A 152 -17.49 -3.25 -11.44
CA ARG A 152 -17.42 -4.41 -12.33
C ARG A 152 -16.87 -5.68 -11.65
N ARG A 153 -16.05 -5.52 -10.62
CA ARG A 153 -15.41 -6.61 -9.87
C ARG A 153 -16.08 -6.90 -8.54
N LEU A 154 -17.24 -6.31 -8.29
CA LEU A 154 -18.07 -6.66 -7.14
C LEU A 154 -18.59 -8.09 -7.32
N ILE A 155 -18.34 -8.92 -6.32
CA ILE A 155 -18.82 -10.31 -6.28
C ILE A 155 -20.28 -10.28 -5.84
N HIS A 156 -21.11 -11.05 -6.56
CA HIS A 156 -22.52 -11.25 -6.24
C HIS A 156 -22.75 -12.72 -5.87
N ASP A 157 -23.76 -12.99 -5.04
CA ASP A 157 -24.17 -14.36 -4.72
C ASP A 157 -25.09 -14.94 -5.81
N GLU A 158 -25.60 -16.15 -5.56
CA GLU A 158 -26.48 -16.88 -6.49
C GLU A 158 -27.80 -16.14 -6.78
N ASN A 159 -28.24 -15.25 -5.89
CA ASN A 159 -29.45 -14.43 -6.07
C ASN A 159 -29.15 -13.10 -6.78
N GLY A 160 -27.88 -12.82 -7.09
CA GLY A 160 -27.45 -11.55 -7.64
C GLY A 160 -27.29 -10.44 -6.60
N ASP A 161 -27.34 -10.76 -5.30
CA ASP A 161 -27.12 -9.77 -4.24
C ASP A 161 -25.62 -9.49 -4.09
N PRO A 162 -25.20 -8.22 -3.88
CA PRO A 162 -23.80 -7.89 -3.79
C PRO A 162 -23.18 -8.38 -2.47
N VAL A 163 -22.12 -9.17 -2.59
CA VAL A 163 -21.43 -9.80 -1.46
C VAL A 163 -20.23 -8.94 -1.00
N GLY A 164 -19.45 -8.42 -1.95
CA GLY A 164 -18.26 -7.61 -1.67
C GLY A 164 -17.09 -7.89 -2.61
N TRP A 165 -15.86 -7.66 -2.15
CA TRP A 165 -14.66 -7.79 -2.98
C TRP A 165 -13.69 -8.84 -2.41
N CYS A 166 -12.96 -9.51 -3.29
CA CYS A 166 -11.84 -10.37 -2.94
C CYS A 166 -10.56 -9.56 -2.71
N GLN A 167 -9.54 -10.19 -2.10
CA GLN A 167 -8.27 -9.53 -1.78
C GLN A 167 -7.50 -9.09 -3.03
N ASP A 168 -7.49 -9.93 -4.06
CA ASP A 168 -6.85 -9.68 -5.35
C ASP A 168 -7.92 -9.77 -6.43
N LEU A 169 -8.18 -8.62 -7.03
CA LEU A 169 -9.26 -8.38 -7.99
C LEU A 169 -9.06 -9.09 -9.34
N THR A 170 -7.94 -9.78 -9.54
CA THR A 170 -7.68 -10.64 -10.70
C THR A 170 -8.06 -12.11 -10.45
N LYS A 171 -8.20 -12.49 -9.18
CA LYS A 171 -8.40 -13.88 -8.77
C LYS A 171 -9.87 -14.13 -8.48
N ASN A 172 -10.36 -15.30 -8.88
CA ASN A 172 -11.72 -15.73 -8.58
C ASN A 172 -11.77 -16.32 -7.15
N HIS A 173 -11.54 -15.46 -6.15
CA HIS A 173 -11.63 -15.81 -4.73
C HIS A 173 -12.92 -15.26 -4.13
N ALA A 174 -13.37 -15.87 -3.03
CA ALA A 174 -14.49 -15.34 -2.26
C ALA A 174 -14.20 -13.94 -1.72
N ALA A 175 -15.28 -13.16 -1.54
CA ALA A 175 -15.20 -11.89 -0.85
C ALA A 175 -14.73 -12.08 0.59
N THR A 176 -14.01 -11.08 1.12
CA THR A 176 -13.55 -11.09 2.52
C THR A 176 -13.92 -9.78 3.19
N ALA A 177 -14.21 -9.81 4.49
CA ALA A 177 -14.62 -8.61 5.21
C ALA A 177 -13.64 -7.44 5.06
N LEU A 178 -12.33 -7.73 5.15
CA LEU A 178 -11.29 -6.72 5.00
C LEU A 178 -11.28 -6.10 3.60
N SER A 179 -11.32 -6.94 2.57
CA SER A 179 -11.28 -6.49 1.17
C SER A 179 -12.57 -5.76 0.79
N THR A 180 -13.70 -6.20 1.32
CA THR A 180 -14.99 -5.51 1.17
C THR A 180 -14.97 -4.13 1.81
N ALA A 181 -14.39 -4.00 3.02
CA ALA A 181 -14.21 -2.71 3.66
C ALA A 181 -13.28 -1.77 2.86
N TYR A 182 -12.23 -2.30 2.23
CA TYR A 182 -11.39 -1.50 1.33
C TYR A 182 -12.15 -1.03 0.09
N GLY A 183 -12.94 -1.90 -0.54
CA GLY A 183 -13.79 -1.54 -1.68
C GLY A 183 -14.80 -0.43 -1.33
N LEU A 184 -15.53 -0.58 -0.22
CA LEU A 184 -16.45 0.45 0.29
C LEU A 184 -15.75 1.79 0.51
N LYS A 185 -14.62 1.77 1.22
CA LYS A 185 -13.83 3.00 1.47
C LYS A 185 -13.34 3.63 0.17
N THR A 186 -12.99 2.82 -0.83
CA THR A 186 -12.56 3.33 -2.14
C THR A 186 -13.73 4.01 -2.85
N MET A 187 -14.91 3.39 -2.88
CA MET A 187 -16.14 3.98 -3.44
C MET A 187 -16.48 5.33 -2.80
N LEU A 188 -16.35 5.42 -1.48
CA LEU A 188 -16.56 6.68 -0.74
C LEU A 188 -15.52 7.75 -1.09
N VAL A 189 -14.27 7.37 -1.37
CA VAL A 189 -13.21 8.33 -1.74
C VAL A 189 -13.39 8.85 -3.15
N VAL A 190 -13.86 8.01 -4.09
CA VAL A 190 -14.11 8.40 -5.49
C VAL A 190 -15.47 9.06 -5.73
N GLU A 191 -16.32 9.14 -4.69
CA GLU A 191 -17.54 9.96 -4.60
C GLU A 191 -18.62 9.67 -5.65
N GLU A 192 -18.82 8.40 -6.01
CA GLU A 192 -19.78 8.02 -7.06
C GLU A 192 -20.48 6.69 -6.72
N PRO A 193 -21.82 6.63 -6.73
CA PRO A 193 -22.58 5.43 -6.36
C PRO A 193 -22.68 4.45 -7.54
N TYR A 194 -21.54 3.86 -7.95
CA TYR A 194 -21.53 2.80 -8.97
C TYR A 194 -22.17 1.49 -8.48
N VAL A 195 -22.40 1.37 -7.17
CA VAL A 195 -22.91 0.18 -6.49
C VAL A 195 -23.84 0.60 -5.34
N ASP A 196 -24.76 -0.28 -4.96
CA ASP A 196 -25.56 -0.10 -3.74
C ASP A 196 -24.68 -0.36 -2.49
N LEU A 197 -24.10 0.71 -1.94
CA LEU A 197 -23.26 0.65 -0.75
C LEU A 197 -24.02 0.15 0.48
N GLY A 198 -25.35 0.33 0.54
CA GLY A 198 -26.20 -0.17 1.61
C GLY A 198 -26.29 -1.69 1.59
N ALA A 199 -26.53 -2.27 0.41
CA ALA A 199 -26.55 -3.71 0.22
C ALA A 199 -25.18 -4.34 0.53
N VAL A 200 -24.08 -3.75 0.06
CA VAL A 200 -22.72 -4.24 0.37
C VAL A 200 -22.42 -4.14 1.87
N THR A 201 -22.86 -3.05 2.53
CA THR A 201 -22.75 -2.87 3.99
C THR A 201 -23.50 -3.95 4.75
N HIS A 202 -24.71 -4.30 4.30
CA HIS A 202 -25.49 -5.38 4.89
C HIS A 202 -24.76 -6.72 4.77
N SER A 203 -24.20 -7.03 3.60
CA SER A 203 -23.37 -8.22 3.41
C SER A 203 -22.14 -8.22 4.34
N LEU A 204 -21.44 -7.10 4.47
CA LEU A 204 -20.27 -6.97 5.36
C LEU A 204 -20.62 -7.19 6.84
N LEU A 205 -21.80 -6.77 7.29
CA LEU A 205 -22.31 -7.05 8.64
C LEU A 205 -22.56 -8.54 8.86
N ARG A 206 -23.03 -9.28 7.84
CA ARG A 206 -23.22 -10.74 7.91
C ARG A 206 -21.90 -11.52 8.00
N MET A 207 -20.78 -10.93 7.58
CA MET A 207 -19.44 -11.53 7.70
C MET A 207 -18.87 -11.50 9.13
N ARG A 208 -19.61 -10.93 10.08
CA ARG A 208 -19.19 -10.82 11.49
C ARG A 208 -19.22 -12.19 12.18
N THR A 209 -18.23 -12.46 13.00
CA THR A 209 -18.18 -13.69 13.81
C THR A 209 -19.16 -13.62 15.00
N SER A 210 -19.32 -14.76 15.69
CA SER A 210 -20.10 -14.84 16.94
C SER A 210 -19.58 -13.91 18.04
N SER A 211 -18.29 -13.59 18.05
CA SER A 211 -17.70 -12.62 18.99
C SER A 211 -17.98 -11.15 18.64
N GLY A 212 -18.66 -10.89 17.52
CA GLY A 212 -18.96 -9.55 17.04
C GLY A 212 -17.81 -8.88 16.28
N ALA A 213 -16.69 -9.56 16.06
CA ALA A 213 -15.54 -9.04 15.32
C ALA A 213 -15.49 -9.57 13.88
N TRP A 214 -14.51 -9.11 13.10
CA TRP A 214 -14.20 -9.67 11.79
C TRP A 214 -12.82 -10.33 11.84
N VAL A 215 -12.73 -11.50 11.23
CA VAL A 215 -11.51 -12.31 11.24
C VAL A 215 -10.82 -12.25 9.89
N GLY A 216 -9.49 -12.39 9.91
CA GLY A 216 -8.73 -12.66 8.70
C GLY A 216 -8.78 -14.14 8.30
N PRO A 217 -8.01 -14.54 7.27
CA PRO A 217 -7.90 -15.94 6.83
C PRO A 217 -7.46 -16.93 7.92
N SER A 218 -6.89 -16.42 9.02
CA SER A 218 -6.37 -17.18 10.15
C SER A 218 -7.41 -17.51 11.23
N SER A 219 -8.66 -17.07 11.05
CA SER A 219 -9.75 -17.13 12.05
C SER A 219 -9.46 -16.41 13.38
N ALA A 220 -8.31 -15.75 13.53
CA ALA A 220 -7.99 -14.93 14.69
C ALA A 220 -8.55 -13.52 14.51
N VAL A 221 -9.08 -12.95 15.60
CA VAL A 221 -9.46 -11.53 15.64
C VAL A 221 -8.21 -10.68 15.43
N ARG A 222 -8.29 -9.74 14.48
CA ARG A 222 -7.19 -8.85 14.11
C ARG A 222 -7.64 -7.41 14.29
N PRO A 223 -6.98 -6.60 15.15
CA PRO A 223 -7.42 -5.25 15.45
C PRO A 223 -7.48 -4.34 14.22
N GLU A 224 -6.54 -4.47 13.29
CA GLU A 224 -6.50 -3.76 12.03
C GLU A 224 -7.67 -4.14 11.10
N VAL A 225 -8.14 -5.39 11.14
CA VAL A 225 -9.28 -5.84 10.35
C VAL A 225 -10.56 -5.26 10.94
N THR A 226 -10.77 -5.44 12.25
CA THR A 226 -11.93 -4.89 12.96
C THR A 226 -12.01 -3.38 12.80
N ALA A 227 -10.90 -2.65 12.99
CA ALA A 227 -10.85 -1.21 12.83
C ALA A 227 -11.12 -0.76 11.39
N THR A 228 -10.64 -1.49 10.39
CA THR A 228 -10.90 -1.15 8.97
C THR A 228 -12.36 -1.39 8.58
N VAL A 229 -12.96 -2.49 9.05
CA VAL A 229 -14.37 -2.79 8.80
C VAL A 229 -15.27 -1.79 9.49
N LEU A 230 -15.03 -1.49 10.77
CA LEU A 230 -15.79 -0.47 11.49
C LEU A 230 -15.67 0.91 10.82
N ASP A 231 -14.48 1.31 10.37
CA ASP A 231 -14.32 2.53 9.58
C ASP A 231 -15.25 2.57 8.35
N ALA A 232 -15.25 1.50 7.54
CA ALA A 232 -16.14 1.42 6.37
C ALA A 232 -17.62 1.52 6.76
N LEU A 233 -18.05 0.76 7.78
CA LEU A 233 -19.43 0.75 8.25
C LEU A 233 -19.90 2.13 8.74
N PHE A 234 -19.07 2.84 9.51
CA PHE A 234 -19.42 4.17 10.00
C PHE A 234 -19.46 5.24 8.90
N ARG A 235 -18.65 5.09 7.84
CA ARG A 235 -18.66 6.04 6.72
C ARG A 235 -19.87 5.86 5.79
N VAL A 236 -20.32 4.61 5.58
CA VAL A 236 -21.54 4.35 4.79
C VAL A 236 -22.80 4.64 5.61
N GLY A 237 -22.76 4.32 6.91
CA GLY A 237 -23.89 4.43 7.82
C GLY A 237 -24.16 3.07 8.46
N THR A 238 -24.10 3.02 9.79
CA THR A 238 -24.35 1.81 10.58
C THR A 238 -25.21 2.14 11.80
N PRO A 239 -26.12 1.24 12.22
CA PRO A 239 -26.87 1.43 13.46
C PRO A 239 -26.02 1.14 14.71
N MET A 240 -24.77 0.69 14.56
CA MET A 240 -23.90 0.38 15.69
C MET A 240 -23.52 1.65 16.48
N PRO A 241 -23.70 1.68 17.82
CA PRO A 241 -23.22 2.80 18.63
C PRO A 241 -21.69 2.91 18.61
N VAL A 242 -21.17 4.13 18.58
CA VAL A 242 -19.71 4.40 18.59
C VAL A 242 -19.02 3.73 19.78
N ASP A 243 -19.62 3.75 20.98
CA ASP A 243 -19.05 3.12 22.17
C ASP A 243 -18.87 1.61 22.02
N SER A 244 -19.83 0.95 21.37
CA SER A 244 -19.74 -0.49 21.09
C SER A 244 -18.61 -0.80 20.11
N ALA A 245 -18.43 0.04 19.11
CA ALA A 245 -17.36 -0.07 18.13
C ALA A 245 -15.98 0.14 18.78
N LEU A 246 -15.84 1.19 19.60
CA LEU A 246 -14.61 1.47 20.35
C LEU A 246 -14.26 0.32 21.31
N ALA A 247 -15.24 -0.23 22.02
CA ALA A 247 -15.03 -1.36 22.91
C ALA A 247 -14.61 -2.64 22.14
N LEU A 248 -15.13 -2.87 20.93
CA LEU A 248 -14.70 -3.97 20.06
C LEU A 248 -13.24 -3.80 19.62
N ILE A 249 -12.85 -2.59 19.22
CA ILE A 249 -11.48 -2.28 18.84
C ILE A 249 -10.55 -2.48 20.05
N GLU A 250 -10.90 -1.89 21.20
CA GLU A 250 -10.09 -1.96 22.42
C GLU A 250 -9.80 -3.39 22.84
N ARG A 251 -10.80 -4.28 22.83
CA ARG A 251 -10.62 -5.71 23.18
C ARG A 251 -9.71 -6.47 22.20
N SER A 252 -9.52 -5.96 20.99
CA SER A 252 -8.67 -6.59 19.97
C SER A 252 -7.22 -6.10 19.99
N VAL A 253 -6.92 -5.02 20.73
CA VAL A 253 -5.56 -4.49 20.88
C VAL A 253 -4.88 -5.19 22.05
N ASP A 254 -3.90 -6.04 21.73
CA ASP A 254 -3.10 -6.82 22.68
C ASP A 254 -1.66 -6.31 22.80
N ALA A 255 -0.87 -6.90 23.71
CA ALA A 255 0.54 -6.55 23.89
C ALA A 255 1.36 -6.77 22.61
N PHE A 256 0.99 -7.75 21.77
CA PHE A 256 1.63 -7.95 20.46
C PHE A 256 1.40 -6.75 19.54
N THR A 257 0.17 -6.24 19.51
CA THR A 257 -0.21 -5.06 18.72
C THR A 257 0.60 -3.83 19.11
N ALA A 258 0.88 -3.65 20.41
CA ALA A 258 1.73 -2.57 20.91
C ALA A 258 3.17 -2.60 20.36
N THR A 259 3.65 -3.75 19.87
CA THR A 259 4.98 -3.88 19.25
C THR A 259 5.02 -3.60 17.75
N ARG A 260 3.88 -3.24 17.15
CA ARG A 260 3.70 -3.13 15.69
C ARG A 260 3.19 -1.74 15.30
N PRO A 261 4.07 -0.84 14.84
CA PRO A 261 3.69 0.49 14.37
C PRO A 261 2.56 0.49 13.33
N PHE A 262 2.59 -0.46 12.37
CA PHE A 262 1.54 -0.58 11.36
C PHE A 262 0.16 -0.82 11.97
N LEU A 263 0.08 -1.73 12.94
CA LEU A 263 -1.19 -2.08 13.58
C LEU A 263 -1.69 -0.92 14.44
N LEU A 264 -0.83 -0.32 15.25
CA LEU A 264 -1.15 0.84 16.08
C LEU A 264 -1.67 2.01 15.23
N ALA A 265 -0.95 2.38 14.17
CA ALA A 265 -1.31 3.49 13.31
C ALA A 265 -2.62 3.22 12.54
N THR A 266 -2.83 2.00 12.06
CA THR A 266 -4.09 1.62 11.38
C THR A 266 -5.28 1.74 12.31
N VAL A 267 -5.16 1.24 13.55
CA VAL A 267 -6.23 1.31 14.55
C VAL A 267 -6.48 2.75 14.99
N LEU A 268 -5.41 3.51 15.27
CA LEU A 268 -5.49 4.91 15.68
C LEU A 268 -6.26 5.75 14.65
N ARG A 269 -5.99 5.58 13.35
CA ARG A 269 -6.73 6.32 12.30
C ARG A 269 -8.24 6.09 12.35
N THR A 270 -8.68 4.89 12.72
CA THR A 270 -10.11 4.60 12.90
C THR A 270 -10.63 5.23 14.19
N VAL A 271 -9.96 5.00 15.31
CA VAL A 271 -10.40 5.52 16.61
C VAL A 271 -10.48 7.04 16.59
N ALA A 272 -9.45 7.72 16.06
CA ALA A 272 -9.40 9.16 15.91
C ALA A 272 -10.59 9.74 15.15
N ARG A 273 -11.04 9.06 14.09
CA ARG A 273 -12.18 9.50 13.28
C ARG A 273 -13.52 9.26 13.97
N LEU A 274 -13.64 8.16 14.70
CA LEU A 274 -14.87 7.83 15.42
C LEU A 274 -15.04 8.73 16.65
N ARG A 275 -13.96 8.93 17.41
CA ARG A 275 -13.93 9.75 18.61
C ARG A 275 -12.48 10.12 18.99
N PRO A 276 -11.97 11.29 18.57
CA PRO A 276 -10.58 11.68 18.79
C PRO A 276 -10.23 11.90 20.27
N ASP A 277 -11.22 12.26 21.08
CA ASP A 277 -11.11 12.49 22.53
C ASP A 277 -11.30 11.22 23.37
N ALA A 278 -11.52 10.05 22.75
CA ALA A 278 -11.66 8.80 23.48
C ALA A 278 -10.37 8.44 24.23
N PRO A 279 -10.44 7.86 25.45
CA PRO A 279 -9.27 7.37 26.17
C PRO A 279 -8.42 6.38 25.35
N LEU A 280 -9.08 5.58 24.50
CA LEU A 280 -8.42 4.68 23.56
C LEU A 280 -7.54 5.41 22.55
N ALA A 281 -7.96 6.58 22.04
CA ALA A 281 -7.17 7.39 21.11
C ALA A 281 -5.87 7.86 21.77
N THR A 282 -5.98 8.42 22.99
CA THR A 282 -4.82 8.85 23.78
C THR A 282 -3.86 7.71 24.07
N ARG A 283 -4.37 6.53 24.46
CA ARG A 283 -3.54 5.33 24.68
C ARG A 283 -2.80 4.94 23.40
N LEU A 284 -3.50 4.85 22.27
CA LEU A 284 -2.89 4.47 20.99
C LEU A 284 -1.85 5.48 20.49
N VAL A 285 -2.03 6.78 20.73
CA VAL A 285 -1.01 7.80 20.46
C VAL A 285 0.24 7.54 21.31
N ASN A 286 0.07 7.28 22.61
CA ASN A 286 1.20 7.01 23.51
C ASN A 286 1.94 5.72 23.12
N ASP A 287 1.21 4.64 22.83
CA ASP A 287 1.79 3.37 22.39
C ASP A 287 2.54 3.54 21.07
N LEU A 288 1.97 4.32 20.12
CA LEU A 288 2.63 4.59 18.84
C LEU A 288 3.92 5.40 19.05
N LEU A 289 3.91 6.45 19.88
CA LEU A 289 5.13 7.22 20.19
C LEU A 289 6.19 6.38 20.88
N ALA A 290 5.79 5.46 21.77
CA ALA A 290 6.68 4.54 22.47
C ALA A 290 7.28 3.47 21.55
N ALA A 291 6.62 3.16 20.42
CA ALA A 291 7.12 2.23 19.41
C ALA A 291 8.19 2.83 18.46
N ARG A 292 8.71 4.03 18.75
CA ARG A 292 9.86 4.61 18.04
C ARG A 292 11.17 4.04 18.57
N LEU A 293 12.16 3.90 17.69
CA LEU A 293 13.54 3.59 18.04
C LEU A 293 14.47 4.71 17.56
N ASN A 294 15.60 4.87 18.25
CA ASN A 294 16.62 5.83 17.86
C ASN A 294 17.52 5.25 16.76
N PHE A 295 17.62 5.95 15.63
CA PHE A 295 18.52 5.67 14.52
C PHE A 295 19.34 6.92 14.25
N ASP A 296 20.62 6.89 14.61
CA ASP A 296 21.57 7.99 14.41
C ASP A 296 21.06 9.35 14.94
N GLY A 297 20.43 9.33 16.11
CA GLY A 297 19.90 10.53 16.77
C GLY A 297 18.46 10.89 16.39
N MET A 298 17.83 10.15 15.46
CA MET A 298 16.44 10.37 15.06
C MET A 298 15.53 9.27 15.59
N ALA A 299 14.43 9.64 16.25
CA ALA A 299 13.42 8.68 16.70
C ALA A 299 12.41 8.39 15.58
N LEU A 300 12.52 7.22 14.95
CA LEU A 300 11.69 6.81 13.80
C LEU A 300 10.99 5.47 14.07
N TRP A 301 10.03 5.11 13.21
CA TRP A 301 9.31 3.85 13.34
C TRP A 301 9.95 2.74 12.48
N PRO A 302 10.40 1.64 13.10
CA PRO A 302 10.76 0.42 12.38
C PRO A 302 9.50 -0.36 11.97
N GLU A 303 9.70 -1.52 11.35
CA GLU A 303 8.63 -2.51 11.13
C GLU A 303 8.04 -3.01 12.46
N LYS A 304 8.90 -3.22 13.46
CA LYS A 304 8.50 -3.80 14.75
C LYS A 304 9.50 -3.46 15.86
N VAL A 305 9.03 -3.50 17.11
CA VAL A 305 9.80 -3.22 18.33
C VAL A 305 9.78 -4.37 19.35
N GLU A 306 9.85 -5.60 18.85
CA GLU A 306 9.92 -6.79 19.70
C GLU A 306 11.23 -6.83 20.51
N PRO A 307 11.19 -7.34 21.76
CA PRO A 307 12.41 -7.61 22.52
C PRO A 307 13.33 -8.57 21.75
N GLY A 308 14.63 -8.28 21.73
CA GLY A 308 15.64 -9.17 21.13
C GLY A 308 15.78 -9.08 19.61
N LEU A 309 15.19 -8.07 18.94
CA LEU A 309 15.45 -7.83 17.53
C LEU A 309 16.92 -7.49 17.28
N ALA A 310 17.56 -8.28 16.43
CA ALA A 310 18.91 -7.99 15.96
C ALA A 310 18.87 -6.85 14.92
N SER A 311 19.44 -5.70 15.27
CA SER A 311 19.65 -4.56 14.36
C SER A 311 18.39 -4.10 13.63
N PRO A 312 17.35 -3.60 14.34
CA PRO A 312 16.18 -3.00 13.71
C PRO A 312 16.62 -1.86 12.77
N ARG A 313 15.82 -1.60 11.73
CA ARG A 313 16.07 -0.52 10.76
C ARG A 313 14.86 0.41 10.71
N PRO A 314 15.06 1.71 10.43
CA PRO A 314 13.93 2.61 10.20
C PRO A 314 13.16 2.15 8.96
N SER A 315 11.84 2.29 9.00
CA SER A 315 10.98 1.90 7.89
C SER A 315 10.15 3.09 7.41
N ALA A 316 10.31 3.40 6.13
CA ALA A 316 9.59 4.47 5.47
C ALA A 316 8.07 4.31 5.55
N ALA A 317 7.57 3.11 5.24
CA ALA A 317 6.15 2.81 5.27
C ALA A 317 5.56 3.03 6.66
N HIS A 318 6.23 2.50 7.69
CA HIS A 318 5.76 2.59 9.07
C HIS A 318 5.86 4.01 9.63
N THR A 319 6.95 4.72 9.32
CA THR A 319 7.14 6.12 9.71
C THR A 319 6.11 7.03 9.05
N ALA A 320 5.90 6.89 7.73
CA ALA A 320 4.90 7.68 7.01
C ALA A 320 3.48 7.39 7.51
N LEU A 321 3.13 6.10 7.69
CA LEU A 321 1.82 5.72 8.23
C LEU A 321 1.61 6.25 9.66
N ALA A 322 2.63 6.20 10.52
CA ALA A 322 2.57 6.75 11.87
C ALA A 322 2.35 8.26 11.86
N VAL A 323 3.10 9.01 11.04
CA VAL A 323 2.91 10.46 10.86
C VAL A 323 1.50 10.76 10.36
N ALA A 324 1.00 10.04 9.36
CA ALA A 324 -0.36 10.20 8.85
C ALA A 324 -1.41 9.91 9.92
N ALA A 325 -1.19 8.90 10.78
CA ALA A 325 -2.09 8.57 11.87
C ALA A 325 -2.11 9.63 12.99
N LEU A 326 -0.93 10.14 13.38
CA LEU A 326 -0.81 11.20 14.38
C LEU A 326 -1.46 12.51 13.92
N ARG A 327 -1.29 12.87 12.64
CA ARG A 327 -1.98 14.03 12.04
C ARG A 327 -3.50 13.84 12.01
N ALA A 328 -3.97 12.66 11.59
CA ALA A 328 -5.40 12.35 11.56
C ALA A 328 -6.06 12.33 12.96
N ALA A 329 -5.27 12.08 14.01
CA ALA A 329 -5.72 12.18 15.40
C ALA A 329 -5.80 13.62 15.92
N HIS A 330 -5.41 14.64 15.14
CA HIS A 330 -5.28 16.03 15.59
C HIS A 330 -4.49 16.14 16.90
N ALA A 331 -3.50 15.27 17.06
CA ALA A 331 -2.67 15.18 18.25
C ALA A 331 -1.46 16.14 18.18
N ASP A 332 -1.35 16.95 17.13
CA ASP A 332 -0.29 17.93 16.86
C ASP A 332 -0.27 19.11 17.86
N HIS A 333 -1.34 19.24 18.65
CA HIS A 333 -1.37 20.10 19.82
C HIS A 333 -0.44 19.61 20.95
N ARG A 334 -0.10 18.31 21.00
CA ARG A 334 0.86 17.77 21.96
C ARG A 334 2.29 17.99 21.48
N ALA A 335 3.16 18.44 22.39
CA ALA A 335 4.55 18.76 22.07
C ALA A 335 5.35 17.53 21.59
N ASP A 336 5.14 16.36 22.22
CA ASP A 336 5.81 15.11 21.88
C ASP A 336 5.39 14.55 20.51
N VAL A 337 4.12 14.72 20.13
CA VAL A 337 3.62 14.37 18.80
C VAL A 337 4.20 15.29 17.74
N ARG A 338 4.25 16.60 18.02
CA ARG A 338 4.84 17.59 17.09
C ARG A 338 6.31 17.30 16.87
N GLU A 339 7.07 17.06 17.92
CA GLU A 339 8.47 16.64 17.85
C GLU A 339 8.64 15.39 16.96
N ALA A 340 7.79 14.37 17.15
CA ALA A 340 7.86 13.14 16.38
C ALA A 340 7.60 13.37 14.88
N ILE A 341 6.62 14.22 14.54
CA ILE A 341 6.31 14.61 13.16
C ILE A 341 7.45 15.44 12.56
N ASP A 342 7.99 16.39 13.32
CA ASP A 342 9.05 17.30 12.87
C ASP A 342 10.37 16.56 12.63
N GLN A 343 10.72 15.57 13.45
CA GLN A 343 11.89 14.70 13.20
C GLN A 343 11.69 13.79 11.99
N SER A 344 10.48 13.25 11.80
CA SER A 344 10.20 12.29 10.73
C SER A 344 10.08 12.94 9.35
N THR A 345 9.65 14.21 9.30
CA THR A 345 9.35 14.90 8.04
C THR A 345 10.60 15.07 7.14
N PRO A 346 11.73 15.63 7.62
CA PRO A 346 12.95 15.72 6.82
C PRO A 346 13.46 14.35 6.38
N TRP A 347 13.42 13.36 7.28
CA TRP A 347 13.88 12.00 6.98
C TRP A 347 13.07 11.36 5.85
N LEU A 348 11.74 11.53 5.86
CA LEU A 348 10.90 11.10 4.74
C LEU A 348 11.31 11.86 3.47
N LEU A 349 11.39 13.19 3.49
CA LEU A 349 11.73 13.99 2.31
C LEU A 349 13.08 13.61 1.66
N ASP A 350 14.06 13.20 2.45
CA ASP A 350 15.40 12.81 1.97
C ASP A 350 15.50 11.33 1.56
N THR A 351 14.48 10.52 1.85
CA THR A 351 14.48 9.09 1.50
C THR A 351 14.27 8.89 0.00
N ASN A 352 15.10 8.03 -0.61
CA ASN A 352 14.91 7.62 -2.00
C ASN A 352 13.77 6.59 -2.14
N TRP A 353 12.73 6.96 -2.88
CA TRP A 353 11.49 6.20 -3.05
C TRP A 353 11.51 5.16 -4.19
N ALA A 354 12.67 4.91 -4.79
CA ALA A 354 12.81 3.97 -5.91
C ALA A 354 12.41 2.51 -5.59
N TYR A 355 12.17 2.17 -4.32
CA TYR A 355 11.71 0.84 -3.91
C TYR A 355 10.22 0.83 -3.60
N ASP A 356 9.55 -0.04 -4.34
CA ASP A 356 8.13 -0.17 -4.51
C ASP A 356 7.51 -1.11 -3.48
N GLY A 357 7.55 -0.62 -2.24
CA GLY A 357 6.77 -1.15 -1.13
C GLY A 357 7.58 -1.95 -0.11
N ALA A 358 7.15 -1.83 1.15
CA ALA A 358 7.66 -2.68 2.23
C ALA A 358 6.73 -3.89 2.37
N ALA A 359 7.29 -5.04 2.74
CA ALA A 359 6.51 -6.19 3.16
C ALA A 359 6.96 -6.61 4.56
N GLU A 360 6.01 -6.95 5.42
CA GLU A 360 6.26 -7.50 6.75
C GLU A 360 5.54 -8.84 6.93
N GLU A 361 6.15 -9.72 7.71
CA GLU A 361 5.55 -11.00 8.13
C GLU A 361 5.05 -10.88 9.57
N ILE A 362 3.74 -10.87 9.74
CA ILE A 362 3.09 -10.94 11.05
C ILE A 362 2.91 -12.40 11.43
N THR A 363 3.66 -12.83 12.44
CA THR A 363 3.49 -14.14 13.06
C THR A 363 2.75 -14.01 14.39
N ARG A 364 1.55 -14.58 14.50
CA ARG A 364 0.72 -14.59 15.71
C ARG A 364 0.50 -16.00 16.20
N ARG A 365 0.36 -16.18 17.50
CA ARG A 365 -0.11 -17.46 18.06
C ARG A 365 -1.58 -17.67 17.68
N ARG A 366 -1.94 -18.89 17.31
CA ARG A 366 -3.34 -19.25 17.05
C ARG A 366 -4.16 -19.18 18.34
N GLN A 367 -5.45 -18.88 18.20
CA GLN A 367 -6.37 -18.78 19.35
C GLN A 367 -6.57 -20.13 20.06
N ASP A 368 -6.47 -21.24 19.33
CA ASP A 368 -6.50 -22.60 19.88
C ASP A 368 -5.21 -22.98 20.65
N GLY A 369 -4.22 -22.08 20.70
CA GLY A 369 -2.92 -22.31 21.32
C GLY A 369 -2.00 -23.24 20.52
N GLN A 370 -2.49 -23.85 19.43
CA GLN A 370 -1.81 -24.86 18.63
C GLN A 370 -1.07 -24.21 17.45
N GLY A 371 0.11 -23.67 17.74
CA GLY A 371 1.03 -23.16 16.72
C GLY A 371 0.85 -21.69 16.36
N LEU A 372 1.41 -21.33 15.21
CA LEU A 372 1.54 -19.95 14.75
C LEU A 372 0.81 -19.78 13.42
N THR A 373 0.15 -18.64 13.25
CA THR A 373 -0.32 -18.17 11.95
C THR A 373 0.58 -17.07 11.44
N ARG A 374 0.89 -17.13 10.15
CA ARG A 374 1.67 -16.12 9.44
C ARG A 374 0.77 -15.36 8.49
N ALA A 375 0.90 -14.04 8.48
CA ALA A 375 0.23 -13.16 7.54
C ALA A 375 1.29 -12.24 6.93
N PHE A 376 1.33 -12.17 5.60
CA PHE A 376 2.18 -11.22 4.89
C PHE A 376 1.38 -9.96 4.61
N ILE A 377 1.91 -8.81 5.04
CA ILE A 377 1.34 -7.50 4.78
C ILE A 377 2.29 -6.76 3.84
N ARG A 378 1.75 -6.23 2.76
CA ARG A 378 2.46 -5.36 1.82
C ARG A 378 1.98 -3.94 2.02
N HIS A 379 2.90 -2.99 1.93
CA HIS A 379 2.65 -1.57 2.15
C HIS A 379 2.94 -0.81 0.86
N PHE A 380 1.99 0.01 0.41
CA PHE A 380 2.20 0.89 -0.72
C PHE A 380 2.88 2.19 -0.27
N THR A 381 4.18 2.09 0.05
CA THR A 381 4.98 3.17 0.67
C THR A 381 4.79 4.55 0.04
N PRO A 382 4.82 4.72 -1.30
CA PRO A 382 4.64 6.04 -1.91
C PRO A 382 3.30 6.70 -1.54
N ALA A 383 2.21 5.93 -1.48
CA ALA A 383 0.91 6.44 -1.07
C ALA A 383 0.92 6.89 0.40
N TRP A 384 1.56 6.14 1.29
CA TRP A 384 1.69 6.52 2.70
C TRP A 384 2.50 7.80 2.89
N VAL A 385 3.60 7.97 2.15
CA VAL A 385 4.42 9.18 2.18
C VAL A 385 3.62 10.40 1.74
N LEU A 386 2.86 10.29 0.65
CA LEU A 386 1.99 11.37 0.15
C LEU A 386 0.87 11.69 1.14
N MET A 387 0.29 10.70 1.82
CA MET A 387 -0.70 10.93 2.87
C MET A 387 -0.09 11.56 4.14
N ALA A 388 1.18 11.29 4.44
CA ALA A 388 1.88 11.85 5.59
C ALA A 388 2.25 13.34 5.38
N LEU A 389 2.57 13.70 4.13
CA LEU A 389 3.13 14.99 3.74
C LEU A 389 2.40 15.61 2.52
N PRO A 390 1.06 15.75 2.56
CA PRO A 390 0.26 16.11 1.38
C PRO A 390 0.49 17.55 0.89
N GLU A 391 1.03 18.43 1.74
CA GLU A 391 1.33 19.84 1.46
C GLU A 391 2.64 20.05 0.67
N THR A 392 3.44 18.99 0.46
CA THR A 392 4.76 19.11 -0.17
C THR A 392 4.95 18.24 -1.42
N PRO A 393 3.96 18.11 -2.32
CA PRO A 393 4.02 17.16 -3.44
C PRO A 393 5.20 17.45 -4.38
N GLY A 394 5.56 18.72 -4.59
CA GLY A 394 6.71 19.09 -5.43
C GLY A 394 8.07 18.59 -4.91
N ARG A 395 8.21 18.40 -3.59
CA ARG A 395 9.41 17.79 -2.99
C ARG A 395 9.33 16.26 -2.95
N LEU A 396 8.15 15.70 -3.23
CA LEU A 396 7.86 14.27 -3.22
C LEU A 396 7.62 13.74 -4.63
N GLN A 397 8.20 14.38 -5.65
CA GLN A 397 8.05 14.01 -7.05
C GLN A 397 8.35 12.53 -7.28
N GLY A 398 9.41 11.98 -6.66
CA GLY A 398 9.72 10.56 -6.75
C GLY A 398 8.64 9.64 -6.16
N ALA A 399 7.94 10.06 -5.10
CA ALA A 399 6.81 9.30 -4.55
C ALA A 399 5.56 9.40 -5.44
N VAL A 400 5.30 10.57 -6.05
CA VAL A 400 4.24 10.73 -7.05
C VAL A 400 4.48 9.84 -8.26
N GLU A 401 5.71 9.86 -8.80
CA GLU A 401 6.11 9.01 -9.92
C GLU A 401 6.01 7.52 -9.56
N ALA A 402 6.49 7.12 -8.39
CA ALA A 402 6.38 5.75 -7.91
C ALA A 402 4.91 5.32 -7.77
N LEU A 403 4.03 6.19 -7.26
CA LEU A 403 2.59 5.91 -7.17
C LEU A 403 1.98 5.69 -8.57
N TRP A 404 2.25 6.57 -9.53
CA TRP A 404 1.70 6.47 -10.88
C TRP A 404 2.30 5.33 -11.70
N SER A 405 3.56 4.96 -11.46
CA SER A 405 4.21 3.82 -12.13
C SER A 405 3.47 2.49 -11.90
N ARG A 406 2.64 2.42 -10.86
CA ARG A 406 1.83 1.26 -10.48
C ARG A 406 0.37 1.34 -10.92
N TYR A 407 -0.04 2.47 -11.48
CA TYR A 407 -1.37 2.57 -12.11
C TYR A 407 -1.36 1.78 -13.42
N GLU A 408 -2.31 0.87 -13.61
CA GLU A 408 -2.48 0.15 -14.86
C GLU A 408 -3.64 0.74 -15.65
N PRO A 409 -3.39 1.55 -16.71
CA PRO A 409 -4.46 2.22 -17.43
C PRO A 409 -5.50 1.25 -17.95
N ARG A 410 -5.11 0.11 -18.53
CA ARG A 410 -6.06 -0.87 -19.07
C ARG A 410 -7.02 -1.44 -18.01
N ARG A 411 -6.55 -1.59 -16.77
CA ARG A 411 -7.36 -2.11 -15.65
C ARG A 411 -8.05 -1.01 -14.86
N GLY A 412 -7.62 0.24 -15.02
CA GLY A 412 -8.14 1.40 -14.29
C GLY A 412 -7.84 1.39 -12.79
N LEU A 413 -6.89 0.59 -12.33
CA LEU A 413 -6.61 0.29 -10.93
C LEU A 413 -5.09 0.20 -10.68
N TRP A 414 -4.66 0.19 -9.41
CA TRP A 414 -3.25 0.06 -9.05
C TRP A 414 -2.86 -1.39 -8.82
N ALA A 415 -1.76 -1.81 -9.44
CA ALA A 415 -1.25 -3.17 -9.39
C ALA A 415 0.10 -3.26 -8.67
N TRP A 416 0.30 -4.39 -8.00
CA TRP A 416 1.58 -4.74 -7.43
C TRP A 416 2.57 -5.15 -8.52
N GLY A 417 3.87 -5.23 -8.20
CA GLY A 417 4.94 -5.32 -9.20
C GLY A 417 4.95 -6.63 -10.00
N ASN A 418 4.18 -7.60 -9.52
CA ASN A 418 3.95 -8.93 -10.10
C ASN A 418 2.56 -9.04 -10.76
N GLY A 419 1.87 -7.94 -11.02
CA GLY A 419 0.55 -7.92 -11.65
C GLY A 419 -0.65 -8.27 -10.75
N ASP A 420 -0.42 -8.61 -9.47
CA ASP A 420 -1.51 -8.75 -8.48
C ASP A 420 -2.29 -7.43 -8.43
N LEU A 421 -3.62 -7.46 -8.32
CA LEU A 421 -4.46 -6.26 -8.23
C LEU A 421 -5.14 -6.15 -6.85
N PRO A 422 -4.36 -5.89 -5.78
CA PRO A 422 -4.93 -5.83 -4.45
C PRO A 422 -5.86 -4.62 -4.28
N VAL A 423 -7.07 -4.85 -3.79
CA VAL A 423 -8.06 -3.77 -3.57
C VAL A 423 -7.55 -2.69 -2.62
N TRP A 424 -6.74 -3.07 -1.62
CA TRP A 424 -6.16 -2.15 -0.63
C TRP A 424 -5.19 -1.15 -1.26
N MET A 425 -4.45 -1.54 -2.30
CA MET A 425 -3.47 -0.67 -2.95
C MET A 425 -4.16 0.42 -3.75
N THR A 426 -5.29 0.11 -4.38
CA THR A 426 -6.12 1.11 -5.05
C THR A 426 -6.70 2.10 -4.03
N LEU A 427 -7.19 1.62 -2.88
CA LEU A 427 -7.64 2.51 -1.79
C LEU A 427 -6.54 3.48 -1.36
N ASP A 428 -5.34 2.97 -1.08
CA ASP A 428 -4.21 3.78 -0.63
C ASP A 428 -3.86 4.83 -1.70
N ALA A 429 -3.84 4.45 -2.97
CA ALA A 429 -3.53 5.33 -4.08
C ALA A 429 -4.54 6.49 -4.20
N VAL A 430 -5.84 6.18 -4.26
CA VAL A 430 -6.86 7.23 -4.40
C VAL A 430 -6.93 8.13 -3.16
N THR A 431 -6.67 7.57 -1.98
CA THR A 431 -6.64 8.35 -0.74
C THR A 431 -5.46 9.32 -0.73
N ALA A 432 -4.28 8.87 -1.18
CA ALA A 432 -3.10 9.71 -1.33
C ALA A 432 -3.32 10.84 -2.35
N LEU A 433 -3.85 10.51 -3.53
CA LEU A 433 -4.15 11.50 -4.57
C LEU A 433 -5.17 12.54 -4.10
N ARG A 434 -6.21 12.10 -3.38
CA ARG A 434 -7.20 13.01 -2.78
C ARG A 434 -6.55 13.92 -1.73
N ALA A 435 -5.71 13.39 -0.87
CA ALA A 435 -5.02 14.18 0.16
C ALA A 435 -4.16 15.29 -0.48
N VAL A 436 -3.36 14.95 -1.49
CA VAL A 436 -2.53 15.91 -2.23
C VAL A 436 -3.39 16.96 -2.95
N ALA A 437 -4.47 16.54 -3.60
CA ALA A 437 -5.38 17.45 -4.31
C ALA A 437 -6.04 18.46 -3.36
N LEU A 438 -6.48 18.01 -2.18
CA LEU A 438 -7.10 18.88 -1.17
C LEU A 438 -6.10 19.87 -0.55
N SER A 439 -4.85 19.45 -0.33
CA SER A 439 -3.78 20.33 0.16
C SER A 439 -3.33 21.37 -0.88
N SER A 440 -3.40 21.03 -2.16
CA SER A 440 -3.01 21.92 -3.26
C SER A 440 -4.12 22.90 -3.68
N ALA A 441 -5.36 22.70 -3.19
CA ALA A 441 -6.48 23.58 -3.53
C ALA A 441 -6.25 24.98 -2.93
N PRO A 442 -6.42 26.06 -3.72
CA PRO A 442 -6.29 27.41 -3.19
C PRO A 442 -7.26 27.59 -2.04
N ARG A 443 -6.73 27.89 -0.84
CA ARG A 443 -7.55 28.23 0.33
C ARG A 443 -8.39 29.41 -0.07
N LEU A 444 -9.68 29.19 -0.32
CA LEU A 444 -10.65 30.26 -0.53
C LEU A 444 -10.57 31.14 0.71
N GLY A 445 -9.90 32.28 0.57
CA GLY A 445 -9.67 33.18 1.68
C GLY A 445 -11.00 33.47 2.33
N HIS A 446 -11.06 33.30 3.66
CA HIS A 446 -11.98 34.07 4.46
C HIS A 446 -11.73 35.53 4.12
N ARG A 447 -12.48 36.05 3.13
CA ARG A 447 -12.80 37.46 3.05
C ARG A 447 -13.55 37.73 4.34
N THR A 448 -12.81 38.18 5.34
CA THR A 448 -13.36 38.91 6.46
C THR A 448 -14.27 39.97 5.87
N LEU A 449 -15.58 39.77 6.01
CA LEU A 449 -16.57 40.83 5.90
C LEU A 449 -16.36 41.76 7.11
N SER A 450 -15.23 42.45 7.12
CA SER A 450 -14.95 43.58 8.00
C SER A 450 -15.01 44.83 7.14
N GLY A 451 -16.18 45.07 6.55
CA GLY A 451 -16.56 46.41 6.13
C GLY A 451 -16.98 47.20 7.38
N PRO A 452 -16.56 48.46 7.56
CA PRO A 452 -17.00 49.26 8.69
C PRO A 452 -18.51 49.48 8.57
N VAL A 453 -19.27 48.97 9.53
CA VAL A 453 -20.66 49.36 9.75
C VAL A 453 -20.64 50.83 10.15
N ARG A 454 -20.97 51.72 9.22
CA ARG A 454 -21.31 53.12 9.54
C ARG A 454 -22.56 53.08 10.42
N PRO A 455 -22.56 53.68 11.62
CA PRO A 455 -23.76 53.78 12.43
C PRO A 455 -24.78 54.66 11.68
N ALA A 456 -26.01 54.18 11.58
CA ALA A 456 -27.13 54.94 11.09
C ALA A 456 -27.34 56.18 11.98
N ALA A 457 -27.48 57.34 11.35
CA ALA A 457 -27.86 58.57 12.02
C ALA A 457 -29.24 58.39 12.66
N VAL A 458 -29.31 58.58 13.97
CA VAL A 458 -30.55 58.64 14.73
C VAL A 458 -31.14 60.04 14.54
N ASP A 459 -32.18 60.15 13.71
CA ASP A 459 -33.06 61.31 13.72
C ASP A 459 -33.82 61.34 15.05
N ARG A 460 -33.60 62.40 15.84
CA ARG A 460 -34.44 62.72 16.99
C ARG A 460 -35.69 63.45 16.50
N PRO A 461 -36.91 63.02 16.89
CA PRO A 461 -38.09 63.83 16.67
C PRO A 461 -38.08 65.02 17.63
N SER A 462 -38.48 66.18 17.12
CA SER A 462 -38.81 67.35 17.92
C SER A 462 -40.12 67.10 18.66
N GLY A 463 -40.10 67.26 19.98
CA GLY A 463 -41.25 67.14 20.88
C GLY A 463 -40.83 67.41 22.31
#